data_AF-A0A951LLK8-F1
#
_entry.id   AF-A0A951LLK8-F1
#
_cell.length_a   1.000
_cell.length_b   1.000
_cell.length_c   1.000
_cell.angle_alpha   90.00
_cell.angle_beta   90.00
_cell.angle_gamma   90.00
#
_symmetry.space_group_name_H-M   'P 1'
#
loop_
_entity.id
_entity.type
_entity.pdbx_description
1 polymer ?
#
loop_
_entity_poly.entity_id
_entity_poly.type
_entity_poly.pdbx_seq_one_letter_code
_entity_poly.pdbx_strand_id
1 'polypeptide(L)'
;MTNIEFQYGDLLKAQVEALVNTVNCVGVMGKGIAHQFENRFLENSRIYKEACKAKQLRPGQILIVPLQRELENQLPHYIINFATKDHWRGRSHIEWIEEGLCLLIEEVRSRHIKSIAIPPLGCGNGGLDWEQVYPLIERAFTTLPEVQVLLFPPQSVPNAATMAAPPKVPNMREKSALYVKLLAQYSMVDLEFSQLELQKLAYLLQATGEPLKLHFQQMRYGPAASEIAPMLSRWEHHWTLGFGDGTGGIREPILLKPEVIEKANIFLREHPVPESEARVQKVLQLIEGMDTALGLELLATVHWVARHTPAAARNPEDAVKLVHNWNDRKQKEFSQDYIHKAWNRLNEQGWLQNLRPEWMEPFETDEVVRVTEFVNSHHDLSRVLEEAASHLRTQFSGATLWLHLWPNPEAGRDELTLLIISDLSQPQRLARLEEFDRRWWMEQAGHWQGIFGITLT
;
A
#
# COMPACT_ATOMS: atom_id res chain seq x y z
N MET A 1 9.13 -31.40 30.89
CA MET A 1 9.41 -30.23 30.04
C MET A 1 8.68 -30.47 28.74
N THR A 2 7.88 -29.51 28.29
CA THR A 2 7.12 -29.59 27.04
C THR A 2 8.07 -29.44 25.86
N ASN A 3 7.95 -30.26 24.82
CA ASN A 3 8.80 -30.18 23.62
C ASN A 3 8.18 -29.22 22.59
N ILE A 4 8.06 -27.93 22.96
CA ILE A 4 7.53 -26.86 22.10
C ILE A 4 8.70 -26.06 21.53
N GLU A 5 8.78 -26.01 20.20
CA GLU A 5 9.75 -25.22 19.45
C GLU A 5 9.01 -24.11 18.69
N PHE A 6 9.42 -22.86 18.89
CA PHE A 6 8.90 -21.75 18.09
C PHE A 6 9.50 -21.80 16.69
N GLN A 7 8.63 -21.87 15.68
CA GLN A 7 8.99 -21.87 14.26
C GLN A 7 8.41 -20.64 13.57
N TYR A 8 9.15 -20.14 12.57
CA TYR A 8 8.77 -18.95 11.81
C TYR A 8 8.80 -19.26 10.32
N GLY A 9 7.92 -18.60 9.56
CA GLY A 9 7.76 -18.82 8.13
C GLY A 9 6.51 -19.61 7.79
N ASP A 10 6.58 -20.44 6.76
CA ASP A 10 5.42 -21.12 6.18
C ASP A 10 5.12 -22.44 6.92
N LEU A 11 4.04 -22.45 7.71
CA LEU A 11 3.58 -23.63 8.45
C LEU A 11 3.37 -24.84 7.54
N LEU A 12 2.94 -24.64 6.29
CA LEU A 12 2.65 -25.76 5.39
C LEU A 12 3.93 -26.47 4.92
N LYS A 13 5.12 -25.89 5.16
CA LYS A 13 6.42 -26.53 4.87
C LYS A 13 6.97 -27.35 6.05
N ALA A 14 6.32 -27.29 7.21
CA ALA A 14 6.73 -28.06 8.38
C ALA A 14 6.75 -29.57 8.07
N GLN A 15 7.86 -30.22 8.40
CA GLN A 15 8.03 -31.67 8.24
C GLN A 15 7.54 -32.37 9.51
N VAL A 16 6.21 -32.45 9.66
CA VAL A 16 5.54 -33.01 10.84
C VAL A 16 4.37 -33.91 10.44
N GLU A 17 3.94 -34.79 11.34
CA GLU A 17 2.85 -35.74 11.08
C GLU A 17 1.49 -35.07 10.94
N ALA A 18 1.23 -34.01 11.71
CA ALA A 18 -0.04 -33.28 11.67
C ALA A 18 0.15 -31.77 11.45
N LEU A 19 -0.63 -31.20 10.53
CA LEU A 19 -0.74 -29.75 10.37
C LEU A 19 -2.10 -29.26 10.88
N VAL A 20 -2.11 -28.24 11.71
CA VAL A 20 -3.34 -27.59 12.17
C VAL A 20 -3.73 -26.44 11.24
N ASN A 21 -4.99 -26.46 10.81
CA ASN A 21 -5.62 -25.43 9.99
C ASN A 21 -6.71 -24.73 10.81
N THR A 22 -6.71 -23.39 10.91
CA THR A 22 -7.79 -22.66 11.60
C THR A 22 -8.93 -22.37 10.64
N VAL A 23 -10.14 -22.83 10.96
CA VAL A 23 -11.30 -22.78 10.07
C VAL A 23 -12.53 -22.15 10.73
N ASN A 24 -13.55 -21.86 9.91
CA ASN A 24 -14.89 -21.49 10.38
C ASN A 24 -15.86 -22.67 10.25
N CYS A 25 -17.12 -22.50 10.64
CA CYS A 25 -18.13 -23.56 10.58
C CYS A 25 -19.03 -23.46 9.34
N VAL A 26 -18.83 -22.46 8.48
CA VAL A 26 -19.65 -22.20 7.28
C VAL A 26 -19.00 -22.60 5.96
N GLY A 27 -17.88 -23.33 6.00
CA GLY A 27 -17.29 -23.96 4.81
C GLY A 27 -16.51 -23.01 3.89
N VAL A 28 -16.08 -21.84 4.39
CA VAL A 28 -15.33 -20.85 3.58
C VAL A 28 -13.85 -20.87 3.97
N MET A 29 -12.93 -21.00 3.00
CA MET A 29 -11.47 -20.89 3.21
C MET A 29 -10.87 -19.71 2.43
N GLY A 30 -11.52 -18.55 2.49
CA GLY A 30 -11.22 -17.43 1.57
C GLY A 30 -10.02 -16.54 1.92
N LYS A 31 -9.39 -16.67 3.10
CA LYS A 31 -8.24 -15.84 3.51
C LYS A 31 -7.32 -16.52 4.52
N GLY A 32 -6.14 -15.93 4.72
CA GLY A 32 -5.16 -16.37 5.73
C GLY A 32 -4.68 -17.80 5.52
N ILE A 33 -4.35 -18.49 6.62
CA ILE A 33 -3.82 -19.86 6.56
C ILE A 33 -4.82 -20.85 5.95
N ALA A 34 -6.13 -20.70 6.22
CA ALA A 34 -7.17 -21.55 5.64
C ALA A 34 -7.14 -21.56 4.10
N HIS A 35 -6.92 -20.40 3.48
CA HIS A 35 -6.80 -20.31 2.02
C HIS A 35 -5.59 -21.04 1.46
N GLN A 36 -4.46 -21.00 2.18
CA GLN A 36 -3.26 -21.74 1.79
C GLN A 36 -3.51 -23.26 1.88
N PHE A 37 -4.23 -23.72 2.90
CA PHE A 37 -4.65 -25.12 3.01
C PHE A 37 -5.64 -25.51 1.92
N GLU A 38 -6.59 -24.64 1.54
CA GLU A 38 -7.52 -24.89 0.44
C GLU A 38 -6.80 -25.13 -0.89
N ASN A 39 -5.79 -24.30 -1.20
CA ASN A 39 -5.04 -24.43 -2.45
C ASN A 39 -4.12 -25.66 -2.45
N ARG A 40 -3.56 -26.05 -1.29
CA ARG A 40 -2.58 -27.13 -1.21
C ARG A 40 -3.17 -28.51 -0.95
N PHE A 41 -4.29 -28.60 -0.23
CA PHE A 41 -4.91 -29.85 0.18
C PHE A 41 -6.37 -29.90 -0.27
N LEU A 42 -6.58 -30.11 -1.58
CA LEU A 42 -7.90 -30.08 -2.22
C LEU A 42 -8.89 -31.09 -1.60
N GLU A 43 -8.43 -32.29 -1.25
CA GLU A 43 -9.27 -33.32 -0.62
C GLU A 43 -9.72 -32.90 0.79
N ASN A 44 -8.81 -32.33 1.59
CA ASN A 44 -9.16 -31.73 2.88
C ASN A 44 -10.23 -30.65 2.74
N SER A 45 -10.07 -29.74 1.77
CA SER A 45 -11.05 -28.69 1.50
C SER A 45 -12.43 -29.26 1.15
N ARG A 46 -12.48 -30.32 0.33
CA ARG A 46 -13.73 -31.00 -0.03
C ARG A 46 -14.43 -31.59 1.21
N ILE A 47 -13.70 -32.38 2.02
CA ILE A 47 -14.25 -33.04 3.21
C ILE A 47 -14.73 -32.01 4.24
N TYR A 48 -13.93 -30.95 4.47
CA TYR A 48 -14.32 -29.85 5.35
C TYR A 48 -15.61 -29.15 4.90
N LYS A 49 -15.73 -28.82 3.61
CA LYS A 49 -16.94 -28.17 3.07
C LYS A 49 -18.18 -29.05 3.21
N GLU A 50 -18.04 -30.36 2.99
CA GLU A 50 -19.12 -31.33 3.18
C GLU A 50 -19.56 -31.40 4.65
N ALA A 51 -18.61 -31.45 5.59
CA ALA A 51 -18.88 -31.44 7.02
C ALA A 51 -19.60 -30.16 7.48
N CYS A 52 -19.16 -28.99 7.00
CA CYS A 52 -19.83 -27.71 7.27
C CYS A 52 -21.25 -27.66 6.69
N LYS A 53 -21.44 -28.13 5.45
CA LYS A 53 -22.76 -28.21 4.82
C LYS A 53 -23.71 -29.12 5.60
N ALA A 54 -23.19 -30.21 6.16
CA ALA A 54 -23.91 -31.12 7.02
C ALA A 54 -24.08 -30.62 8.48
N LYS A 55 -23.56 -29.42 8.80
CA LYS A 55 -23.56 -28.82 10.15
C LYS A 55 -22.91 -29.71 11.22
N GLN A 56 -21.91 -30.48 10.82
CA GLN A 56 -21.19 -31.40 11.70
C GLN A 56 -20.05 -30.73 12.48
N LEU A 57 -19.72 -29.47 12.14
CA LEU A 57 -18.68 -28.69 12.78
C LEU A 57 -19.30 -27.47 13.48
N ARG A 58 -18.98 -27.28 14.76
CA ARG A 58 -19.27 -26.06 15.53
C ARG A 58 -17.96 -25.49 16.10
N PRO A 59 -17.94 -24.21 16.52
CA PRO A 59 -16.75 -23.66 17.17
C PRO A 59 -16.37 -24.49 18.39
N GLY A 60 -15.06 -24.61 18.65
CA GLY A 60 -14.55 -25.48 19.71
C GLY A 60 -14.40 -26.94 19.32
N GLN A 61 -14.76 -27.33 18.09
CA GLN A 61 -14.51 -28.67 17.55
C GLN A 61 -13.34 -28.73 16.59
N ILE A 62 -12.89 -29.95 16.33
CA ILE A 62 -11.88 -30.26 15.33
C ILE A 62 -12.42 -31.29 14.32
N LEU A 63 -11.97 -31.19 13.08
CA LEU A 63 -12.21 -32.16 12.02
C LEU A 63 -10.86 -32.66 11.49
N ILE A 64 -10.58 -33.94 11.67
CA ILE A 64 -9.33 -34.56 11.23
C ILE A 64 -9.53 -35.25 9.89
N VAL A 65 -8.66 -34.91 8.94
CA VAL A 65 -8.61 -35.53 7.61
C VAL A 65 -7.27 -36.26 7.45
N PRO A 66 -7.28 -37.60 7.38
CA PRO A 66 -6.11 -38.38 6.99
C PRO A 66 -5.75 -38.10 5.53
N LEU A 67 -4.48 -37.90 5.23
CA LEU A 67 -3.97 -37.77 3.87
C LEU A 67 -3.48 -39.11 3.37
N GLN A 68 -3.99 -39.56 2.22
CA GLN A 68 -3.46 -40.75 1.56
C GLN A 68 -2.09 -40.43 0.96
N ARG A 69 -1.05 -41.14 1.41
CA ARG A 69 0.33 -41.00 0.95
C ARG A 69 0.82 -42.33 0.39
N GLU A 70 1.51 -42.29 -0.76
CA GLU A 70 2.03 -43.50 -1.42
C GLU A 70 3.21 -44.13 -0.67
N LEU A 71 3.93 -43.32 0.13
CA LEU A 71 5.05 -43.76 0.96
C LEU A 71 4.76 -43.36 2.41
N GLU A 72 4.93 -44.29 3.35
CA GLU A 72 4.70 -44.06 4.79
C GLU A 72 5.55 -42.90 5.35
N ASN A 73 6.71 -42.63 4.76
CA ASN A 73 7.62 -41.58 5.19
C ASN A 73 7.26 -40.17 4.65
N GLN A 74 6.20 -40.01 3.85
CA GLN A 74 5.78 -38.70 3.35
C GLN A 74 4.89 -37.97 4.35
N LEU A 75 5.37 -36.81 4.82
CA LEU A 75 4.65 -35.93 5.74
C LEU A 75 3.92 -34.78 4.99
N PRO A 76 2.83 -34.23 5.54
CA PRO A 76 2.09 -34.69 6.73
C PRO A 76 1.15 -35.86 6.43
N HIS A 77 0.79 -36.60 7.48
CA HIS A 77 -0.22 -37.67 7.47
C HIS A 77 -1.63 -37.17 7.79
N TYR A 78 -1.75 -36.09 8.57
CA TYR A 78 -3.04 -35.55 8.99
C TYR A 78 -3.14 -34.04 8.77
N ILE A 79 -4.33 -33.59 8.37
CA ILE A 79 -4.75 -32.19 8.49
C ILE A 79 -5.82 -32.12 9.58
N ILE A 80 -5.61 -31.24 10.56
CA ILE A 80 -6.54 -31.01 11.66
C ILE A 80 -7.19 -29.64 11.45
N ASN A 81 -8.44 -29.62 11.00
CA ASN A 81 -9.20 -28.38 10.84
C ASN A 81 -9.81 -28.00 12.20
N PHE A 82 -9.22 -27.00 12.84
CA PHE A 82 -9.61 -26.48 14.14
C PHE A 82 -10.61 -25.33 13.97
N ALA A 83 -11.85 -25.53 14.43
CA ALA A 83 -12.93 -24.56 14.28
C ALA A 83 -12.81 -23.42 15.30
N THR A 84 -12.11 -22.36 14.91
CA THR A 84 -11.91 -21.16 15.74
C THR A 84 -12.98 -20.10 15.53
N LYS A 85 -13.88 -20.27 14.56
CA LYS A 85 -14.94 -19.30 14.26
C LYS A 85 -16.24 -19.98 13.88
N ASP A 86 -17.36 -19.38 14.23
CA ASP A 86 -18.66 -19.82 13.73
C ASP A 86 -18.83 -19.39 12.26
N HIS A 87 -18.93 -18.08 12.05
CA HIS A 87 -18.96 -17.47 10.73
C HIS A 87 -17.61 -16.77 10.43
N TRP A 88 -17.13 -16.81 9.19
CA TRP A 88 -15.83 -16.22 8.80
C TRP A 88 -15.73 -14.69 9.02
N ARG A 89 -16.87 -13.99 9.06
CA ARG A 89 -16.99 -12.55 9.40
C ARG A 89 -16.95 -12.25 10.90
N GLY A 90 -17.23 -13.21 11.77
CA GLY A 90 -17.29 -13.01 13.23
C GLY A 90 -15.91 -12.90 13.88
N ARG A 91 -15.84 -12.71 15.20
CA ARG A 91 -14.59 -12.86 15.97
C ARG A 91 -14.46 -14.30 16.50
N SER A 92 -13.25 -14.68 16.89
CA SER A 92 -12.99 -15.90 17.67
C SER A 92 -13.21 -15.62 19.15
N HIS A 93 -13.50 -16.66 19.92
CA HIS A 93 -13.72 -16.61 21.36
C HIS A 93 -12.73 -17.56 22.06
N ILE A 94 -12.32 -17.21 23.28
CA ILE A 94 -11.26 -17.94 23.99
C ILE A 94 -11.72 -19.35 24.39
N GLU A 95 -13.01 -19.49 24.70
CA GLU A 95 -13.67 -20.72 25.10
C GLU A 95 -13.61 -21.78 23.98
N TRP A 96 -13.70 -21.33 22.72
CA TRP A 96 -13.57 -22.22 21.56
C TRP A 96 -12.13 -22.74 21.40
N ILE A 97 -11.13 -21.96 21.83
CA ILE A 97 -9.74 -22.42 21.80
C ILE A 97 -9.51 -23.46 22.89
N GLU A 98 -10.04 -23.24 24.09
CA GLU A 98 -9.98 -24.19 25.19
C GLU A 98 -10.64 -25.53 24.84
N GLU A 99 -11.90 -25.49 24.38
CA GLU A 99 -12.65 -26.70 23.98
C GLU A 99 -11.93 -27.46 22.86
N GLY A 100 -11.48 -26.76 21.82
CA GLY A 100 -10.79 -27.39 20.70
C GLY A 100 -9.43 -27.96 21.07
N LEU A 101 -8.70 -27.34 22.01
CA LEU A 101 -7.43 -27.87 22.52
C LEU A 101 -7.63 -29.15 23.33
N CYS A 102 -8.70 -29.25 24.13
CA CYS A 102 -9.04 -30.49 24.83
C CYS A 102 -9.21 -31.65 23.84
N LEU A 103 -10.01 -31.45 22.78
CA LEU A 103 -10.21 -32.46 21.73
C LEU A 103 -8.92 -32.75 20.96
N LEU A 104 -8.11 -31.73 20.69
CA LEU A 104 -6.83 -31.89 19.99
C LEU A 104 -5.90 -32.85 20.75
N ILE A 105 -5.78 -32.68 22.07
CA ILE A 105 -4.93 -33.54 22.90
C ILE A 105 -5.43 -35.00 22.91
N GLU A 106 -6.74 -35.22 22.96
CA GLU A 106 -7.33 -36.56 22.88
C GLU A 106 -7.03 -37.24 21.54
N GLU A 107 -7.15 -36.52 20.43
CA GLU A 107 -6.87 -37.05 19.09
C GLU A 107 -5.37 -37.28 18.86
N VAL A 108 -4.49 -36.39 19.34
CA VAL A 108 -3.03 -36.58 19.27
C VAL A 108 -2.62 -37.85 20.02
N ARG A 109 -3.20 -38.08 21.22
CA ARG A 109 -2.91 -39.27 22.02
C ARG A 109 -3.42 -40.55 21.35
N SER A 110 -4.68 -40.55 20.91
CA SER A 110 -5.33 -41.76 20.35
C SER A 110 -4.73 -42.19 19.00
N ARG A 111 -4.27 -41.24 18.19
CA ARG A 111 -3.62 -41.51 16.90
C ARG A 111 -2.11 -41.67 16.99
N HIS A 112 -1.55 -41.54 18.19
CA HIS A 112 -0.11 -41.61 18.46
C HIS A 112 0.72 -40.60 17.64
N ILE A 113 0.17 -39.41 17.36
CA ILE A 113 0.86 -38.35 16.61
C ILE A 113 2.10 -37.90 17.38
N LYS A 114 3.27 -37.94 16.75
CA LYS A 114 4.57 -37.61 17.36
C LYS A 114 5.05 -36.20 17.07
N SER A 115 4.56 -35.58 15.99
CA SER A 115 4.92 -34.20 15.63
C SER A 115 3.74 -33.44 15.06
N ILE A 116 3.58 -32.19 15.49
CA ILE A 116 2.47 -31.33 15.08
C ILE A 116 2.92 -29.88 14.88
N ALA A 117 2.41 -29.22 13.83
CA ALA A 117 2.60 -27.79 13.62
C ALA A 117 1.30 -27.03 13.87
N ILE A 118 1.39 -26.00 14.71
CA ILE A 118 0.22 -25.26 15.22
C ILE A 118 0.34 -23.77 14.88
N PRO A 119 -0.62 -23.17 14.16
CA PRO A 119 -0.68 -21.73 13.92
C PRO A 119 -1.21 -20.98 15.14
N PRO A 120 -1.22 -19.63 15.15
CA PRO A 120 -1.76 -18.90 16.27
C PRO A 120 -3.30 -18.97 16.28
N LEU A 121 -3.83 -19.87 17.10
CA LEU A 121 -5.25 -20.27 17.12
C LEU A 121 -6.18 -19.10 17.44
N GLY A 122 -7.06 -18.74 16.51
CA GLY A 122 -8.04 -17.66 16.71
C GLY A 122 -7.44 -16.25 16.80
N CYS A 123 -6.12 -16.10 16.66
CA CYS A 123 -5.45 -14.81 16.53
C CYS A 123 -5.59 -14.26 15.09
N GLY A 124 -5.08 -13.04 14.85
CA GLY A 124 -5.12 -12.38 13.55
C GLY A 124 -6.57 -12.16 13.08
N ASN A 125 -7.03 -12.94 12.10
CA ASN A 125 -8.40 -12.87 11.56
C ASN A 125 -9.51 -13.24 12.57
N GLY A 126 -9.16 -13.88 13.69
CA GLY A 126 -10.10 -14.14 14.79
C GLY A 126 -10.06 -13.08 15.89
N GLY A 127 -9.01 -12.23 15.94
CA GLY A 127 -8.91 -11.11 16.88
C GLY A 127 -8.56 -11.47 18.32
N LEU A 128 -8.21 -12.72 18.64
CA LEU A 128 -7.72 -13.07 19.97
C LEU A 128 -6.28 -12.61 20.19
N ASP A 129 -5.99 -12.23 21.43
CA ASP A 129 -4.66 -11.84 21.89
C ASP A 129 -3.76 -13.08 22.06
N TRP A 130 -2.56 -13.02 21.48
CA TRP A 130 -1.59 -14.11 21.56
C TRP A 130 -1.11 -14.37 22.99
N GLU A 131 -0.99 -13.33 23.81
CA GLU A 131 -0.59 -13.47 25.21
C GLU A 131 -1.61 -14.28 26.03
N GLN A 132 -2.85 -14.38 25.55
CA GLN A 132 -3.91 -15.22 26.14
C GLN A 132 -3.95 -16.62 25.52
N VAL A 133 -3.71 -16.73 24.21
CA VAL A 133 -3.79 -18.01 23.49
C VAL A 133 -2.57 -18.90 23.73
N TYR A 134 -1.36 -18.34 23.74
CA TYR A 134 -0.12 -19.11 23.93
C TYR A 134 -0.14 -19.97 25.22
N PRO A 135 -0.48 -19.42 26.40
CA PRO A 135 -0.54 -20.20 27.64
C PRO A 135 -1.56 -21.35 27.58
N LEU A 136 -2.61 -21.26 26.76
CA LEU A 136 -3.55 -22.37 26.59
C LEU A 136 -2.90 -23.53 25.83
N ILE A 137 -2.20 -23.22 24.74
CA ILE A 137 -1.50 -24.22 23.92
C ILE A 137 -0.41 -24.89 24.76
N GLU A 138 0.42 -24.09 25.45
CA GLU A 138 1.51 -24.59 26.30
C GLU A 138 1.00 -25.52 27.41
N ARG A 139 -0.07 -25.11 28.11
CA ARG A 139 -0.68 -25.94 29.16
C ARG A 139 -1.26 -27.24 28.61
N ALA A 140 -1.95 -27.19 27.46
CA ALA A 140 -2.54 -28.38 26.85
C ALA A 140 -1.47 -29.44 26.51
N PHE A 141 -0.38 -29.03 25.85
CA PHE A 141 0.68 -29.92 25.41
C PHE A 141 1.65 -30.36 26.52
N THR A 142 1.59 -29.74 27.70
CA THR A 142 2.31 -30.24 28.90
C THR A 142 1.90 -31.68 29.26
N THR A 143 0.68 -32.09 28.88
CA THR A 143 0.17 -33.45 29.08
C THR A 143 0.68 -34.50 28.08
N LEU A 144 1.46 -34.07 27.07
CA LEU A 144 2.03 -34.89 26.00
C LEU A 144 3.52 -34.51 25.76
N PRO A 145 4.41 -34.70 26.76
CA PRO A 145 5.79 -34.24 26.68
C PRO A 145 6.63 -34.91 25.56
N GLU A 146 6.19 -36.06 25.05
CA GLU A 146 6.84 -36.81 23.98
C GLU A 146 6.53 -36.28 22.57
N VAL A 147 5.55 -35.39 22.42
CA VAL A 147 5.13 -34.84 21.13
C VAL A 147 5.94 -33.60 20.81
N GLN A 148 6.59 -33.57 19.64
CA GLN A 148 7.25 -32.36 19.14
C GLN A 148 6.19 -31.39 18.60
N VAL A 149 6.12 -30.20 19.19
CA VAL A 149 5.19 -29.14 18.77
C VAL A 149 5.97 -28.02 18.10
N LEU A 150 5.76 -27.81 16.81
CA LEU A 150 6.25 -26.64 16.09
C LEU A 150 5.18 -25.55 16.18
N LEU A 151 5.38 -24.60 17.09
CA LEU A 151 4.43 -23.52 17.33
C LEU A 151 4.79 -22.29 16.49
N PHE A 152 3.89 -21.91 15.61
CA PHE A 152 4.04 -20.71 14.78
C PHE A 152 3.32 -19.55 15.46
N PRO A 153 4.04 -18.57 16.04
CA PRO A 153 3.40 -17.41 16.63
C PRO A 153 2.82 -16.51 15.52
N PRO A 154 1.95 -15.54 15.88
CA PRO A 154 1.56 -14.48 14.94
C PRO A 154 2.82 -13.80 14.39
N GLN A 155 2.81 -13.43 13.10
CA GLN A 155 3.93 -12.73 12.47
C GLN A 155 4.26 -11.38 13.13
N SER A 156 3.40 -10.89 14.05
CA SER A 156 3.60 -9.70 14.88
C SER A 156 4.36 -9.96 16.20
N VAL A 157 4.74 -11.20 16.53
CA VAL A 157 5.54 -11.52 17.73
C VAL A 157 7.01 -11.66 17.33
N PRO A 158 7.91 -10.79 17.79
CA PRO A 158 9.32 -10.86 17.43
C PRO A 158 10.00 -12.10 18.00
N ASN A 159 10.92 -12.63 17.19
CA ASN A 159 11.80 -13.76 17.45
C ASN A 159 12.50 -13.68 18.83
N ALA A 160 12.32 -14.68 19.71
CA ALA A 160 13.02 -14.75 21.00
C ALA A 160 14.55 -14.82 20.86
N ALA A 161 15.07 -15.20 19.68
CA ALA A 161 16.51 -15.24 19.38
C ALA A 161 17.09 -13.90 18.88
N THR A 162 16.26 -12.89 18.62
CA THR A 162 16.72 -11.52 18.33
C THR A 162 15.94 -10.54 19.18
N MET A 163 16.39 -10.34 20.41
CA MET A 163 16.19 -9.07 21.12
C MET A 163 16.96 -7.96 20.38
N ALA A 164 16.49 -7.60 19.19
CA ALA A 164 16.61 -6.23 18.73
C ALA A 164 15.52 -5.44 19.46
N ALA A 165 15.83 -4.20 19.86
CA ALA A 165 14.92 -3.29 20.54
C ALA A 165 13.51 -3.31 19.92
N PRO A 166 12.44 -3.03 20.70
CA PRO A 166 11.08 -2.94 20.18
C PRO A 166 11.05 -2.14 18.88
N PRO A 167 10.22 -2.52 17.89
CA PRO A 167 10.14 -1.79 16.63
C PRO A 167 9.99 -0.31 16.96
N LYS A 168 10.97 0.47 16.48
CA LYS A 168 11.11 1.86 16.89
C LYS A 168 9.82 2.58 16.52
N VAL A 169 9.11 3.07 17.52
CA VAL A 169 7.87 3.85 17.33
C VAL A 169 8.16 4.87 16.23
N PRO A 170 7.37 4.89 15.14
CA PRO A 170 7.61 5.83 14.07
C PRO A 170 7.59 7.25 14.65
N ASN A 171 8.65 8.01 14.37
CA ASN A 171 8.70 9.41 14.80
C ASN A 171 7.64 10.19 14.02
N MET A 172 6.93 11.07 14.72
CA MET A 172 6.11 12.07 14.06
C MET A 172 7.03 13.04 13.32
N ARG A 173 6.73 13.27 12.04
CA ARG A 173 7.40 14.20 11.13
C ARG A 173 6.32 14.96 10.37
N GLU A 174 6.66 16.08 9.74
CA GLU A 174 5.71 16.92 8.98
C GLU A 174 4.82 16.09 8.04
N LYS A 175 5.41 15.31 7.13
CA LYS A 175 4.66 14.44 6.20
C LYS A 175 3.70 13.48 6.90
N SER A 176 4.18 12.87 7.99
CA SER A 176 3.38 11.92 8.77
C SER A 176 2.21 12.60 9.47
N ALA A 177 2.44 13.78 10.03
CA ALA A 177 1.41 14.57 10.69
C ALA A 177 0.35 15.05 9.69
N LEU A 178 0.77 15.43 8.48
CA LEU A 178 -0.13 15.79 7.38
C LEU A 178 -1.00 14.60 6.94
N TYR A 179 -0.44 13.39 6.80
CA TYR A 179 -1.23 12.20 6.51
C TYR A 179 -2.25 11.91 7.61
N VAL A 180 -1.83 11.93 8.87
CA VAL A 180 -2.72 11.69 10.01
C VAL A 180 -3.84 12.74 10.05
N LYS A 181 -3.52 14.01 9.81
CA LYS A 181 -4.52 15.09 9.73
C LYS A 181 -5.50 14.90 8.58
N LEU A 182 -5.01 14.57 7.38
CA LEU A 182 -5.85 14.29 6.22
C LEU A 182 -6.77 13.09 6.47
N LEU A 183 -6.23 11.98 7.00
CA LEU A 183 -7.01 10.79 7.32
C LEU A 183 -8.04 11.07 8.42
N ALA A 184 -7.67 11.75 9.50
CA ALA A 184 -8.59 12.08 10.59
C ALA A 184 -9.75 12.98 10.13
N GLN A 185 -9.48 13.91 9.21
CA GLN A 185 -10.52 14.77 8.63
C GLN A 185 -11.33 14.07 7.53
N TYR A 186 -10.78 13.03 6.91
CA TYR A 186 -11.49 12.16 5.98
C TYR A 186 -12.46 11.21 6.70
N SER A 187 -12.00 10.50 7.73
CA SER A 187 -12.75 9.45 8.43
C SER A 187 -13.33 9.92 9.77
N MET A 188 -13.80 11.18 9.84
CA MET A 188 -14.14 11.92 11.08
C MET A 188 -14.92 11.15 12.15
N VAL A 189 -15.77 10.20 11.76
CA VAL A 189 -16.66 9.46 12.67
C VAL A 189 -16.02 8.14 13.13
N ASP A 190 -15.66 7.27 12.20
CA ASP A 190 -15.24 5.90 12.52
C ASP A 190 -13.72 5.73 12.62
N LEU A 191 -12.95 6.74 12.16
CA LEU A 191 -11.49 6.70 12.04
C LEU A 191 -10.97 5.51 11.21
N GLU A 192 -11.83 4.89 10.42
CA GLU A 192 -11.52 3.79 9.52
C GLU A 192 -11.23 4.31 8.12
N PHE A 193 -10.25 3.70 7.47
CA PHE A 193 -9.93 3.90 6.06
C PHE A 193 -9.32 2.62 5.50
N SER A 194 -9.20 2.50 4.19
CA SER A 194 -8.56 1.36 3.54
C SER A 194 -7.23 1.75 2.87
N GLN A 195 -6.42 0.76 2.52
CA GLN A 195 -5.20 1.01 1.73
C GLN A 195 -5.53 1.72 0.40
N LEU A 196 -6.65 1.39 -0.24
CA LEU A 196 -7.13 2.05 -1.45
C LEU A 196 -7.39 3.54 -1.21
N GLU A 197 -8.08 3.89 -0.14
CA GLU A 197 -8.41 5.29 0.18
C GLU A 197 -7.14 6.08 0.50
N LEU A 198 -6.23 5.52 1.30
CA LEU A 198 -4.92 6.14 1.55
C LEU A 198 -4.12 6.35 0.26
N GLN A 199 -4.15 5.38 -0.67
CA GLN A 199 -3.51 5.55 -1.99
C GLN A 199 -4.08 6.75 -2.75
N LYS A 200 -5.41 6.93 -2.73
CA LYS A 200 -6.04 8.03 -3.47
C LYS A 200 -5.81 9.37 -2.79
N LEU A 201 -5.95 9.43 -1.46
CA LEU A 201 -5.71 10.63 -0.67
C LEU A 201 -4.25 11.10 -0.78
N ALA A 202 -3.28 10.17 -0.70
CA ALA A 202 -1.87 10.47 -0.88
C ALA A 202 -1.56 10.97 -2.30
N TYR A 203 -2.19 10.37 -3.32
CA TYR A 203 -2.06 10.81 -4.70
C TYR A 203 -2.55 12.24 -4.89
N LEU A 204 -3.78 12.52 -4.44
CA LEU A 204 -4.39 13.85 -4.55
C LEU A 204 -3.58 14.89 -3.77
N LEU A 205 -3.09 14.56 -2.57
CA LEU A 205 -2.23 15.45 -1.80
C LEU A 205 -0.92 15.74 -2.54
N GLN A 206 -0.23 14.74 -3.10
CA GLN A 206 0.97 15.00 -3.89
C GLN A 206 0.67 15.82 -5.15
N ALA A 207 -0.49 15.59 -5.79
CA ALA A 207 -0.91 16.35 -6.97
C ALA A 207 -1.13 17.85 -6.69
N THR A 208 -1.34 18.26 -5.43
CA THR A 208 -1.35 19.68 -5.03
C THR A 208 0.04 20.33 -4.97
N GLY A 209 1.11 19.55 -5.18
CA GLY A 209 2.50 19.99 -5.04
C GLY A 209 3.13 19.63 -3.68
N GLU A 210 2.44 18.89 -2.82
CA GLU A 210 3.01 18.43 -1.55
C GLU A 210 4.17 17.45 -1.81
N PRO A 211 5.40 17.70 -1.32
CA PRO A 211 6.59 16.93 -1.68
C PRO A 211 6.66 15.58 -0.95
N LEU A 212 5.66 14.73 -1.11
CA LEU A 212 5.56 13.43 -0.44
C LEU A 212 6.66 12.46 -0.89
N LYS A 213 7.17 12.60 -2.12
CA LYS A 213 8.19 11.74 -2.76
C LYS A 213 7.68 10.31 -2.97
N LEU A 214 6.41 10.18 -3.35
CA LEU A 214 5.79 8.91 -3.73
C LEU A 214 5.81 8.74 -5.25
N HIS A 215 6.12 7.53 -5.72
CA HIS A 215 6.13 7.24 -7.15
C HIS A 215 4.84 6.54 -7.55
N PHE A 216 3.89 7.32 -8.06
CA PHE A 216 2.61 6.79 -8.52
C PHE A 216 2.73 6.18 -9.91
N GLN A 217 2.02 5.06 -10.12
CA GLN A 217 1.89 4.41 -11.41
C GLN A 217 0.42 4.04 -11.65
N GLN A 218 0.05 3.90 -12.92
CA GLN A 218 -1.25 3.39 -13.33
C GLN A 218 -1.42 1.92 -12.90
N MET A 219 -2.31 1.68 -11.95
CA MET A 219 -2.63 0.34 -11.42
C MET A 219 -4.12 0.02 -11.56
N ARG A 220 -4.54 -1.20 -11.19
CA ARG A 220 -5.93 -1.70 -11.38
C ARG A 220 -7.03 -0.76 -10.85
N TYR A 221 -6.78 -0.08 -9.73
CA TYR A 221 -7.74 0.79 -9.04
C TYR A 221 -7.31 2.26 -9.10
N GLY A 222 -6.78 2.71 -10.24
CA GLY A 222 -6.26 4.07 -10.41
C GLY A 222 -4.80 4.19 -9.97
N PRO A 223 -4.28 5.42 -9.81
CA PRO A 223 -2.88 5.65 -9.49
C PRO A 223 -2.49 5.11 -8.12
N ALA A 224 -1.39 4.37 -8.02
CA ALA A 224 -0.91 3.83 -6.74
C ALA A 224 0.62 3.85 -6.65
N ALA A 225 1.12 4.01 -5.43
CA ALA A 225 2.54 4.03 -5.10
C ALA A 225 2.91 2.80 -4.26
N SER A 226 4.03 2.14 -4.59
CA SER A 226 4.45 0.90 -3.93
C SER A 226 4.92 1.13 -2.49
N GLU A 227 5.29 2.37 -2.16
CA GLU A 227 5.83 2.81 -0.87
C GLU A 227 4.76 2.88 0.24
N ILE A 228 3.47 2.92 -0.11
CA ILE A 228 2.38 3.03 0.88
C ILE A 228 2.18 1.75 1.68
N ALA A 229 2.32 0.56 1.07
CA ALA A 229 2.18 -0.70 1.83
C ALA A 229 3.28 -0.85 2.90
N PRO A 230 4.57 -0.65 2.59
CA PRO A 230 5.62 -0.60 3.60
C PRO A 230 5.40 0.49 4.66
N MET A 231 4.81 1.64 4.28
CA MET A 231 4.46 2.69 5.23
C MET A 231 3.38 2.24 6.23
N LEU A 232 2.29 1.65 5.75
CA LEU A 232 1.24 1.08 6.59
C LEU A 232 1.76 -0.05 7.49
N SER A 233 2.64 -0.90 6.98
CA SER A 233 3.30 -1.94 7.78
C SER A 233 4.11 -1.37 8.94
N ARG A 234 4.79 -0.23 8.75
CA ARG A 234 5.48 0.48 9.85
C ARG A 234 4.52 1.18 10.82
N TRP A 235 3.32 1.54 10.36
CA TRP A 235 2.29 2.18 11.18
C TRP A 235 1.50 1.16 11.98
N GLU A 236 1.42 -0.09 11.54
CA GLU A 236 0.66 -1.13 12.20
C GLU A 236 1.09 -1.30 13.67
N HIS A 237 0.11 -1.43 14.56
CA HIS A 237 0.23 -1.47 16.02
C HIS A 237 0.73 -0.18 16.69
N HIS A 238 1.39 0.72 15.97
CA HIS A 238 1.82 2.00 16.51
C HIS A 238 0.79 3.10 16.28
N TRP A 239 0.41 3.31 15.02
CA TRP A 239 -0.48 4.38 14.58
C TRP A 239 -1.81 3.86 14.03
N THR A 240 -1.78 2.66 13.46
CA THR A 240 -2.96 2.02 12.86
C THR A 240 -3.18 0.61 13.40
N LEU A 241 -4.38 0.07 13.18
CA LEU A 241 -4.72 -1.33 13.40
C LEU A 241 -5.51 -1.86 12.21
N GLY A 242 -5.28 -3.12 11.80
CA GLY A 242 -6.09 -3.80 10.79
C GLY A 242 -5.40 -3.96 9.44
N PHE A 243 -4.24 -3.33 9.22
CA PHE A 243 -3.45 -3.59 8.01
C PHE A 243 -2.78 -4.97 8.05
N GLY A 244 -2.36 -5.41 9.24
CA GLY A 244 -1.69 -6.69 9.43
C GLY A 244 -0.42 -6.85 8.59
N ASP A 245 -0.31 -7.96 7.87
CA ASP A 245 0.81 -8.30 6.98
C ASP A 245 0.63 -7.74 5.54
N GLY A 246 -0.40 -6.93 5.29
CA GLY A 246 -0.72 -6.39 3.97
C GLY A 246 -1.41 -7.37 3.02
N THR A 247 -1.79 -8.57 3.48
CA THR A 247 -2.51 -9.58 2.67
C THR A 247 -4.04 -9.43 2.70
N GLY A 248 -4.56 -8.54 3.57
CA GLY A 248 -6.00 -8.34 3.78
C GLY A 248 -6.77 -7.93 2.52
N GLY A 249 -6.10 -7.38 1.51
CA GLY A 249 -6.74 -6.80 0.34
C GLY A 249 -6.96 -5.30 0.53
N ILE A 250 -6.89 -4.54 -0.56
CA ILE A 250 -6.73 -3.08 -0.50
C ILE A 250 -7.95 -2.32 0.05
N ARG A 251 -9.08 -3.01 0.27
CA ARG A 251 -10.35 -2.44 0.76
C ARG A 251 -10.67 -2.82 2.20
N GLU A 252 -9.81 -3.59 2.86
CA GLU A 252 -10.04 -3.91 4.28
C GLU A 252 -9.90 -2.67 5.15
N PRO A 253 -10.71 -2.57 6.23
CA PRO A 253 -10.67 -1.44 7.13
C PRO A 253 -9.38 -1.43 7.95
N ILE A 254 -8.79 -0.24 8.05
CA ILE A 254 -7.62 0.11 8.84
C ILE A 254 -8.07 1.23 9.77
N LEU A 255 -8.00 0.99 11.07
CA LEU A 255 -8.34 1.96 12.09
C LEU A 255 -7.15 2.87 12.37
N LEU A 256 -7.35 4.19 12.29
CA LEU A 256 -6.42 5.19 12.79
C LEU A 256 -6.64 5.38 14.30
N LYS A 257 -5.57 5.26 15.08
CA LYS A 257 -5.69 5.38 16.54
C LYS A 257 -5.89 6.85 16.99
N PRO A 258 -6.87 7.15 17.87
CA PRO A 258 -7.14 8.52 18.32
C PRO A 258 -5.93 9.25 18.92
N GLU A 259 -5.10 8.56 19.70
CA GLU A 259 -3.91 9.14 20.34
C GLU A 259 -2.85 9.62 19.33
N VAL A 260 -2.88 9.12 18.09
CA VAL A 260 -1.97 9.55 17.02
C VAL A 260 -2.44 10.87 16.44
N ILE A 261 -3.75 11.07 16.35
CA ILE A 261 -4.37 12.32 15.88
C ILE A 261 -3.99 13.45 16.82
N GLU A 262 -4.09 13.21 18.14
CA GLU A 262 -3.66 14.19 19.14
C GLU A 262 -2.17 14.53 18.99
N LYS A 263 -1.30 13.52 18.83
CA LYS A 263 0.14 13.72 18.59
C LYS A 263 0.41 14.53 17.32
N ALA A 264 -0.29 14.25 16.22
CA ALA A 264 -0.14 14.99 14.98
C ALA A 264 -0.59 16.45 15.12
N ASN A 265 -1.68 16.70 15.84
CA ASN A 265 -2.19 18.04 16.11
C ASN A 265 -1.26 18.85 17.03
N ILE A 266 -0.62 18.22 18.02
CA ILE A 266 0.43 18.86 18.82
C ILE A 266 1.63 19.20 17.93
N PHE A 267 2.12 18.24 17.15
CA PHE A 267 3.26 18.44 16.26
C PHE A 267 3.06 19.60 15.27
N LEU A 268 1.90 19.68 14.61
CA LEU A 268 1.60 20.75 13.65
C LEU A 268 1.41 22.13 14.30
N ARG A 269 1.02 22.19 15.58
CA ARG A 269 0.98 23.45 16.34
C ARG A 269 2.39 23.93 16.70
N GLU A 270 3.29 23.01 17.04
CA GLU A 270 4.68 23.31 17.38
C GLU A 270 5.54 23.57 16.12
N HIS A 271 5.16 22.98 14.99
CA HIS A 271 5.82 23.12 13.69
C HIS A 271 4.80 23.53 12.61
N PRO A 272 4.40 24.82 12.56
CA PRO A 272 3.39 25.28 11.61
C PRO A 272 3.84 25.13 10.15
N VAL A 273 2.99 24.49 9.34
CA VAL A 273 3.19 24.28 7.89
C VAL A 273 1.96 24.79 7.10
N PRO A 274 1.67 26.10 7.14
CA PRO A 274 0.39 26.65 6.66
C PRO A 274 0.08 26.32 5.18
N GLU A 275 1.10 26.29 4.32
CA GLU A 275 0.92 25.92 2.91
C GLU A 275 0.49 24.45 2.74
N SER A 276 1.15 23.53 3.44
CA SER A 276 0.80 22.11 3.42
C SER A 276 -0.57 21.85 4.05
N GLU A 277 -0.94 22.61 5.09
CA GLU A 277 -2.31 22.54 5.64
C GLU A 277 -3.36 23.04 4.65
N ALA A 278 -3.07 24.11 3.91
CA ALA A 278 -3.95 24.59 2.84
C ALA A 278 -4.10 23.55 1.72
N ARG A 279 -3.03 22.82 1.38
CA ARG A 279 -3.07 21.68 0.44
C ARG A 279 -3.97 20.55 0.95
N VAL A 280 -3.91 20.21 2.23
CA VAL A 280 -4.84 19.25 2.86
C VAL A 280 -6.29 19.72 2.73
N GLN A 281 -6.58 21.00 3.01
CA GLN A 281 -7.93 21.54 2.85
C GLN A 281 -8.41 21.50 1.39
N LYS A 282 -7.52 21.77 0.43
CA LYS A 282 -7.83 21.66 -1.01
C LYS A 282 -8.23 20.23 -1.38
N VAL A 283 -7.57 19.20 -0.84
CA VAL A 283 -7.95 17.79 -1.05
C VAL A 283 -9.32 17.49 -0.45
N LEU A 284 -9.56 17.91 0.80
CA LEU A 284 -10.83 17.66 1.50
C LEU A 284 -12.01 18.33 0.78
N GLN A 285 -11.81 19.55 0.29
CA GLN A 285 -12.80 20.26 -0.51
C GLN A 285 -13.07 19.54 -1.83
N LEU A 286 -12.06 18.96 -2.49
CA LEU A 286 -12.27 18.22 -3.73
C LEU A 286 -13.18 17.01 -3.52
N ILE A 287 -12.90 16.23 -2.47
CA ILE A 287 -13.53 14.93 -2.22
C ILE A 287 -14.90 15.03 -1.57
N GLU A 288 -15.29 16.19 -1.04
CA GLU A 288 -16.62 16.41 -0.46
C GLU A 288 -17.74 15.98 -1.44
N GLY A 289 -18.62 15.07 -0.99
CA GLY A 289 -19.67 14.46 -1.82
C GLY A 289 -19.20 13.33 -2.75
N MET A 290 -17.91 12.99 -2.72
CA MET A 290 -17.25 11.90 -3.45
C MET A 290 -16.24 11.16 -2.56
N ASP A 291 -16.47 11.15 -1.25
CA ASP A 291 -15.62 10.68 -0.17
C ASP A 291 -15.68 9.15 0.06
N THR A 292 -16.54 8.42 -0.67
CA THR A 292 -16.49 6.95 -0.68
C THR A 292 -15.20 6.44 -1.36
N ALA A 293 -14.75 5.23 -1.01
CA ALA A 293 -13.64 4.56 -1.70
C ALA A 293 -13.76 4.58 -3.23
N LEU A 294 -14.97 4.40 -3.76
CA LEU A 294 -15.24 4.42 -5.20
C LEU A 294 -15.15 5.84 -5.78
N GLY A 295 -15.66 6.84 -5.07
CA GLY A 295 -15.58 8.25 -5.47
C GLY A 295 -14.14 8.77 -5.49
N LEU A 296 -13.36 8.45 -4.46
CA LEU A 296 -11.93 8.73 -4.41
C LEU A 296 -11.18 8.04 -5.56
N GLU A 297 -11.51 6.77 -5.82
CA GLU A 297 -10.93 6.03 -6.93
C GLU A 297 -11.18 6.73 -8.27
N LEU A 298 -12.41 7.19 -8.49
CA LEU A 298 -12.81 7.87 -9.71
C LEU A 298 -12.11 9.22 -9.86
N LEU A 299 -12.13 10.08 -8.83
CA LEU A 299 -11.45 11.38 -8.84
C LEU A 299 -9.97 11.24 -9.18
N ALA A 300 -9.27 10.34 -8.48
CA ALA A 300 -7.86 10.10 -8.73
C ALA A 300 -7.60 9.55 -10.15
N THR A 301 -8.49 8.71 -10.67
CA THR A 301 -8.35 8.14 -12.03
C THR A 301 -8.58 9.20 -13.11
N VAL A 302 -9.63 10.02 -13.00
CA VAL A 302 -9.92 11.09 -13.96
C VAL A 302 -8.81 12.14 -13.96
N HIS A 303 -8.35 12.54 -12.78
CA HIS A 303 -7.21 13.45 -12.66
C HIS A 303 -5.93 12.85 -13.28
N TRP A 304 -5.67 11.55 -13.05
CA TRP A 304 -4.51 10.88 -13.65
C TRP A 304 -4.55 10.93 -15.17
N VAL A 305 -5.66 10.55 -15.81
CA VAL A 305 -5.74 10.55 -17.28
C VAL A 305 -5.65 11.97 -17.85
N ALA A 306 -6.24 12.97 -17.17
CA ALA A 306 -6.12 14.37 -17.58
C ALA A 306 -4.67 14.88 -17.49
N ARG A 307 -3.94 14.46 -16.45
CA ARG A 307 -2.53 14.84 -16.25
C ARG A 307 -1.60 14.23 -17.29
N HIS A 308 -1.90 13.01 -17.75
CA HIS A 308 -1.08 12.30 -18.73
C HIS A 308 -1.51 12.53 -20.18
N THR A 309 -2.69 13.11 -20.40
CA THR A 309 -3.22 13.34 -21.75
C THR A 309 -3.95 14.69 -21.79
N PRO A 310 -3.31 15.75 -22.34
CA PRO A 310 -3.88 17.10 -22.36
C PRO A 310 -5.28 17.21 -22.97
N ALA A 311 -5.62 16.35 -23.94
CA ALA A 311 -6.98 16.29 -24.51
C ALA A 311 -8.03 15.96 -23.43
N ALA A 312 -7.74 15.02 -22.53
CA ALA A 312 -8.63 14.63 -21.46
C ALA A 312 -8.77 15.69 -20.35
N ALA A 313 -7.79 16.60 -20.22
CA ALA A 313 -7.93 17.77 -19.34
C ALA A 313 -8.87 18.84 -19.92
N ARG A 314 -9.03 18.89 -21.25
CA ARG A 314 -9.84 19.89 -21.95
C ARG A 314 -11.24 19.40 -22.31
N ASN A 315 -11.41 18.09 -22.45
CA ASN A 315 -12.63 17.47 -22.92
C ASN A 315 -13.02 16.27 -22.06
N PRO A 316 -14.19 16.29 -21.39
CA PRO A 316 -14.65 15.17 -20.58
C PRO A 316 -14.85 13.88 -21.38
N GLU A 317 -15.18 13.95 -22.68
CA GLU A 317 -15.37 12.76 -23.51
C GLU A 317 -14.07 11.99 -23.76
N ASP A 318 -12.93 12.69 -23.80
CA ASP A 318 -11.63 12.04 -23.93
C ASP A 318 -11.20 11.41 -22.61
N ALA A 319 -11.57 12.02 -21.46
CA ALA A 319 -11.41 11.38 -20.16
C ALA A 319 -12.24 10.09 -20.04
N VAL A 320 -13.48 10.08 -20.53
CA VAL A 320 -14.36 8.89 -20.54
C VAL A 320 -13.69 7.74 -21.30
N LYS A 321 -13.23 7.99 -22.54
CA LYS A 321 -12.54 6.99 -23.35
C LYS A 321 -11.33 6.39 -22.63
N LEU A 322 -10.49 7.24 -22.03
CA LEU A 322 -9.28 6.79 -21.34
C LEU A 322 -9.60 6.00 -20.05
N VAL A 323 -10.60 6.44 -19.27
CA VAL A 323 -11.04 5.73 -18.06
C VAL A 323 -11.64 4.36 -18.42
N HIS A 324 -12.44 4.27 -19.47
CA HIS A 324 -13.02 3.01 -19.94
C HIS A 324 -11.96 2.07 -20.52
N ASN A 325 -10.96 2.60 -21.22
CA ASN A 325 -9.83 1.84 -21.74
C ASN A 325 -8.81 1.43 -20.65
N TRP A 326 -8.95 1.92 -19.42
CA TRP A 326 -8.03 1.59 -18.33
C TRP A 326 -8.14 0.10 -17.94
N ASN A 327 -9.35 -0.44 -17.86
CA ASN A 327 -9.66 -1.88 -17.77
C ASN A 327 -11.18 -2.14 -17.83
N ASP A 328 -11.55 -3.39 -18.14
CA ASP A 328 -12.94 -3.85 -18.23
C ASP A 328 -13.79 -3.55 -16.99
N ARG A 329 -13.20 -3.57 -15.79
CA ARG A 329 -13.92 -3.26 -14.55
C ARG A 329 -14.33 -1.80 -14.54
N LYS A 330 -13.41 -0.88 -14.82
CA LYS A 330 -13.69 0.56 -14.83
C LYS A 330 -14.72 0.92 -15.89
N GLN A 331 -14.68 0.28 -17.06
CA GLN A 331 -15.71 0.44 -18.08
C GLN A 331 -17.12 0.06 -17.56
N LYS A 332 -17.22 -1.00 -16.77
CA LYS A 332 -18.49 -1.50 -16.23
C LYS A 332 -18.97 -0.73 -14.99
N GLU A 333 -18.05 -0.33 -14.11
CA GLU A 333 -18.37 0.31 -12.83
C GLU A 333 -18.55 1.83 -12.94
N PHE A 334 -17.85 2.50 -13.87
CA PHE A 334 -17.91 3.94 -14.04
C PHE A 334 -18.71 4.31 -15.28
N SER A 335 -19.97 4.72 -15.11
CA SER A 335 -20.76 5.27 -16.21
C SER A 335 -20.17 6.59 -16.71
N GLN A 336 -20.49 6.95 -17.96
CA GLN A 336 -20.11 8.23 -18.56
C GLN A 336 -20.55 9.41 -17.69
N ASP A 337 -21.80 9.42 -17.22
CA ASP A 337 -22.33 10.47 -16.33
C ASP A 337 -21.53 10.58 -15.02
N TYR A 338 -21.06 9.46 -14.47
CA TYR A 338 -20.29 9.50 -13.23
C TYR A 338 -18.88 10.07 -13.47
N ILE A 339 -18.26 9.69 -14.58
CA ILE A 339 -16.97 10.26 -15.03
C ILE A 339 -17.12 11.76 -15.30
N HIS A 340 -18.20 12.20 -15.93
CA HIS A 340 -18.51 13.62 -16.16
C HIS A 340 -18.64 14.39 -14.85
N LYS A 341 -19.33 13.84 -13.84
CA LYS A 341 -19.42 14.47 -12.51
C LYS A 341 -18.04 14.65 -11.88
N ALA A 342 -17.19 13.63 -11.93
CA ALA A 342 -15.82 13.71 -11.41
C ALA A 342 -14.96 14.72 -12.18
N TRP A 343 -15.05 14.73 -13.52
CA TRP A 343 -14.34 15.66 -14.38
C TRP A 343 -14.77 17.10 -14.12
N ASN A 344 -16.09 17.38 -14.06
CA ASN A 344 -16.62 18.70 -13.75
C ASN A 344 -16.16 19.17 -12.37
N ARG A 345 -16.21 18.28 -11.35
CA ARG A 345 -15.72 18.59 -9.99
C ARG A 345 -14.25 19.00 -10.00
N LEU A 346 -13.40 18.24 -10.70
CA LEU A 346 -11.98 18.57 -10.86
C LEU A 346 -11.79 19.89 -11.61
N ASN A 347 -12.56 20.14 -12.67
CA ASN A 347 -12.45 21.35 -13.48
C ASN A 347 -12.88 22.61 -12.70
N GLU A 348 -14.05 22.55 -12.06
CA GLU A 348 -14.62 23.65 -11.25
C GLU A 348 -13.71 24.05 -10.08
N GLN A 349 -13.01 23.07 -9.50
CA GLN A 349 -12.03 23.32 -8.44
C GLN A 349 -10.61 23.60 -8.95
N GLY A 350 -10.42 23.77 -10.26
CA GLY A 350 -9.14 24.14 -10.86
C GLY A 350 -8.06 23.05 -10.78
N TRP A 351 -8.46 21.78 -10.63
CA TRP A 351 -7.53 20.64 -10.63
C TRP A 351 -7.14 20.17 -12.03
N LEU A 352 -7.92 20.51 -13.06
CA LEU A 352 -7.58 20.20 -14.46
C LEU A 352 -6.81 21.33 -15.16
N GLN A 353 -6.75 22.49 -14.51
CA GLN A 353 -5.99 23.64 -14.99
C GLN A 353 -4.53 23.45 -14.58
N ASN A 354 -3.61 23.86 -15.46
CA ASN A 354 -2.19 23.94 -15.12
C ASN A 354 -1.55 22.62 -14.69
N LEU A 355 -2.07 21.50 -15.21
CA LEU A 355 -1.52 20.17 -14.95
C LEU A 355 -0.10 20.10 -15.48
N ARG A 356 0.85 19.97 -14.55
CA ARG A 356 2.27 19.80 -14.85
C ARG A 356 2.49 18.43 -15.51
N PRO A 357 2.99 18.37 -16.75
CA PRO A 357 3.37 17.12 -17.40
C PRO A 357 4.44 16.38 -16.58
N GLU A 358 4.41 15.03 -16.56
CA GLU A 358 5.37 14.26 -15.76
C GLU A 358 6.83 14.49 -16.16
N TRP A 359 7.10 14.68 -17.46
CA TRP A 359 8.44 15.01 -17.93
C TRP A 359 8.98 16.33 -17.35
N MET A 360 8.10 17.21 -16.86
CA MET A 360 8.50 18.46 -16.19
C MET A 360 8.86 18.27 -14.71
N GLU A 361 8.52 17.14 -14.07
CA GLU A 361 8.85 16.85 -12.65
C GLU A 361 10.33 17.09 -12.28
N PRO A 362 11.33 16.82 -13.14
CA PRO A 362 12.73 17.07 -12.82
C PRO A 362 13.09 18.54 -12.63
N PHE A 363 12.24 19.46 -13.09
CA PHE A 363 12.51 20.89 -13.06
C PHE A 363 11.83 21.57 -11.86
N GLU A 364 12.31 22.72 -11.44
CA GLU A 364 11.61 23.72 -10.62
C GLU A 364 11.24 24.91 -11.52
N THR A 365 10.23 25.71 -11.18
CA THR A 365 9.81 26.83 -12.03
C THR A 365 8.96 27.84 -11.25
N ASP A 366 9.14 29.13 -11.53
CA ASP A 366 8.43 30.23 -10.88
C ASP A 366 6.97 30.38 -11.35
N GLU A 367 6.66 29.98 -12.60
CA GLU A 367 5.34 30.12 -13.21
C GLU A 367 4.97 28.84 -13.98
N VAL A 368 4.71 27.74 -13.27
CA VAL A 368 4.40 26.40 -13.82
C VAL A 368 3.42 26.49 -15.00
N VAL A 369 2.37 27.29 -14.86
CA VAL A 369 1.34 27.50 -15.91
C VAL A 369 1.94 27.99 -17.21
N ARG A 370 2.58 29.15 -17.18
CA ARG A 370 3.14 29.79 -18.38
C ARG A 370 4.26 28.97 -18.97
N VAL A 371 5.10 28.34 -18.14
CA VAL A 371 6.15 27.44 -18.64
C VAL A 371 5.53 26.20 -19.30
N THR A 372 4.51 25.59 -18.71
CA THR A 372 3.83 24.44 -19.31
C THR A 372 3.12 24.83 -20.61
N GLU A 373 2.44 25.98 -20.68
CA GLU A 373 1.81 26.48 -21.91
C GLU A 373 2.83 26.81 -23.00
N PHE A 374 3.92 27.48 -22.62
CA PHE A 374 5.03 27.78 -23.53
C PHE A 374 5.64 26.49 -24.07
N VAL A 375 5.97 25.50 -23.23
CA VAL A 375 6.59 24.28 -23.72
C VAL A 375 5.60 23.40 -24.49
N ASN A 376 4.32 23.35 -24.10
CA ASN A 376 3.30 22.60 -24.84
C ASN A 376 2.96 23.22 -26.19
N SER A 377 3.11 24.55 -26.35
CA SER A 377 2.99 25.21 -27.66
C SER A 377 4.21 24.97 -28.57
N HIS A 378 5.28 24.39 -28.04
CA HIS A 378 6.53 24.09 -28.74
C HIS A 378 6.88 22.60 -28.58
N HIS A 379 6.16 21.71 -29.27
CA HIS A 379 6.22 20.25 -29.07
C HIS A 379 7.63 19.64 -29.08
N ASP A 380 8.55 20.13 -29.92
CA ASP A 380 9.93 19.63 -29.98
C ASP A 380 10.73 19.94 -28.69
N LEU A 381 10.37 21.01 -27.98
CA LEU A 381 11.06 21.46 -26.77
C LEU A 381 10.79 20.54 -25.56
N SER A 382 9.60 19.95 -25.48
CA SER A 382 9.25 19.00 -24.40
C SER A 382 10.20 17.80 -24.40
N ARG A 383 10.44 17.23 -25.59
CA ARG A 383 11.32 16.07 -25.77
C ARG A 383 12.78 16.41 -25.45
N VAL A 384 13.26 17.56 -25.94
CA VAL A 384 14.63 18.03 -25.67
C VAL A 384 14.85 18.22 -24.17
N LEU A 385 13.89 18.84 -23.47
CA LEU A 385 13.96 19.04 -22.03
C LEU A 385 13.95 17.72 -21.25
N GLU A 386 13.10 16.78 -21.63
CA GLU A 386 13.05 15.46 -20.99
C GLU A 386 14.38 14.70 -21.12
N GLU A 387 14.95 14.64 -22.32
CA GLU A 387 16.25 14.01 -22.56
C GLU A 387 17.39 14.74 -21.83
N ALA A 388 17.32 16.08 -21.75
CA ALA A 388 18.27 16.92 -21.02
C ALA A 388 18.23 16.66 -19.52
N ALA A 389 17.04 16.53 -18.93
CA ALA A 389 16.89 16.23 -17.52
C ALA A 389 17.59 14.91 -17.14
N SER A 390 17.43 13.87 -17.96
CA SER A 390 18.07 12.57 -17.74
C SER A 390 19.61 12.66 -17.80
N HIS A 391 20.15 13.38 -18.79
CA HIS A 391 21.59 13.58 -18.94
C HIS A 391 22.16 14.43 -17.80
N LEU A 392 21.51 15.55 -17.46
CA LEU A 392 21.98 16.47 -16.44
C LEU A 392 21.97 15.84 -15.05
N ARG A 393 21.00 14.98 -14.73
CA ARG A 393 21.00 14.25 -13.45
C ARG A 393 22.17 13.27 -13.32
N THR A 394 22.64 12.73 -14.42
CA THR A 394 23.82 11.84 -14.43
C THR A 394 25.10 12.61 -14.14
N GLN A 395 25.22 13.83 -14.67
CA GLN A 395 26.43 14.67 -14.56
C GLN A 395 26.45 15.54 -13.28
N PHE A 396 25.27 16.00 -12.84
CA PHE A 396 25.08 16.89 -11.70
C PHE A 396 24.16 16.21 -10.67
N SER A 397 24.60 15.08 -10.14
CA SER A 397 23.87 14.36 -9.08
C SER A 397 23.62 15.26 -7.87
N GLY A 398 22.36 15.49 -7.53
CA GLY A 398 21.95 16.34 -6.40
C GLY A 398 21.70 17.81 -6.75
N ALA A 399 21.90 18.23 -8.01
CA ALA A 399 21.57 19.58 -8.45
C ALA A 399 20.05 19.74 -8.70
N THR A 400 19.55 20.94 -8.42
CA THR A 400 18.21 21.39 -8.81
C THR A 400 18.27 21.89 -10.26
N LEU A 401 17.39 21.38 -11.11
CA LEU A 401 17.18 21.89 -12.47
C LEU A 401 16.03 22.89 -12.42
N TRP A 402 16.18 24.11 -12.94
CA TRP A 402 15.14 25.14 -12.88
C TRP A 402 14.81 25.65 -14.28
N LEU A 403 13.53 25.71 -14.64
CA LEU A 403 13.03 26.31 -15.87
C LEU A 403 12.43 27.66 -15.56
N HIS A 404 13.03 28.71 -16.12
CA HIS A 404 12.57 30.06 -15.93
C HIS A 404 12.22 30.71 -17.28
N LEU A 405 11.00 31.22 -17.40
CA LEU A 405 10.49 31.84 -18.62
C LEU A 405 10.45 33.35 -18.43
N TRP A 406 11.28 34.06 -19.19
CA TRP A 406 11.31 35.51 -19.19
C TRP A 406 10.61 36.06 -20.44
N PRO A 407 9.68 37.00 -20.29
CA PRO A 407 9.24 37.79 -21.44
C PRO A 407 10.38 38.70 -21.90
N ASN A 408 10.75 38.64 -23.19
CA ASN A 408 11.71 39.56 -23.81
C ASN A 408 10.99 40.47 -24.82
N PRO A 409 10.31 41.54 -24.36
CA PRO A 409 9.53 42.42 -25.22
C PRO A 409 10.38 43.18 -26.24
N GLU A 410 11.67 43.43 -25.95
CA GLU A 410 12.58 44.10 -26.89
C GLU A 410 12.92 43.21 -28.09
N ALA A 411 12.99 41.89 -27.90
CA ALA A 411 13.22 40.92 -28.96
C ALA A 411 11.93 40.37 -29.59
N GLY A 412 10.76 40.76 -29.07
CA GLY A 412 9.46 40.29 -29.54
C GLY A 412 9.22 38.79 -29.35
N ARG A 413 9.85 38.17 -28.35
CA ARG A 413 9.78 36.73 -28.07
C ARG A 413 9.89 36.44 -26.56
N ASP A 414 9.43 35.27 -26.13
CA ASP A 414 9.70 34.76 -24.79
C ASP A 414 10.99 33.92 -24.79
N GLU A 415 11.74 33.95 -23.70
CA GLU A 415 12.99 33.21 -23.52
C GLU A 415 12.87 32.21 -22.37
N LEU A 416 13.12 30.92 -22.65
CA LEU A 416 13.14 29.87 -21.65
C LEU A 416 14.59 29.50 -21.29
N THR A 417 14.94 29.64 -20.02
CA THR A 417 16.28 29.36 -19.50
C THR A 417 16.25 28.14 -18.59
N LEU A 418 17.19 27.21 -18.81
CA LEU A 418 17.45 26.09 -17.92
C LEU A 418 18.63 26.42 -17.00
N LEU A 419 18.37 26.56 -15.71
CA LEU A 419 19.37 26.75 -14.68
C LEU A 419 19.70 25.42 -14.01
N ILE A 420 20.97 25.19 -13.72
CA ILE A 420 21.42 24.06 -12.90
C ILE A 420 22.02 24.66 -11.64
N ILE A 421 21.38 24.40 -10.50
CA ILE A 421 21.76 24.90 -9.18
C ILE A 421 22.37 23.73 -8.40
N SER A 422 23.67 23.80 -8.11
CA SER A 422 24.39 22.75 -7.40
C SER A 422 25.25 23.32 -6.27
N ASP A 423 25.50 22.52 -5.23
CA ASP A 423 26.43 22.84 -4.14
C ASP A 423 27.92 22.67 -4.52
N LEU A 424 28.20 22.22 -5.75
CA LEU A 424 29.55 22.07 -6.27
C LEU A 424 30.31 23.41 -6.36
N SER A 425 31.59 23.39 -5.99
CA SER A 425 32.48 24.54 -6.17
C SER A 425 32.62 24.91 -7.65
N GLN A 426 32.98 26.16 -7.95
CA GLN A 426 33.14 26.64 -9.32
C GLN A 426 34.07 25.75 -10.18
N PRO A 427 35.25 25.28 -9.70
CA PRO A 427 36.11 24.38 -10.48
C PRO A 427 35.46 23.02 -10.77
N GLN A 428 34.70 22.48 -9.81
CA GLN A 428 33.97 21.22 -9.99
C GLN A 428 32.84 21.36 -11.01
N ARG A 429 32.11 22.48 -10.99
CA ARG A 429 31.07 22.77 -11.99
C ARG A 429 31.64 22.88 -13.40
N LEU A 430 32.78 23.56 -13.55
CA LEU A 430 33.49 23.66 -14.82
C LEU A 430 33.93 22.30 -15.35
N ALA A 431 34.55 21.47 -14.50
CA ALA A 431 34.96 20.12 -14.87
C ALA A 431 33.77 19.24 -15.32
N ARG A 432 32.64 19.30 -14.61
CA ARG A 432 31.42 18.58 -15.01
C ARG A 432 30.81 19.10 -16.32
N LEU A 433 30.91 20.40 -16.58
CA LEU A 433 30.48 20.98 -17.87
C LEU A 433 31.41 20.60 -19.03
N GLU A 434 32.68 20.30 -18.75
CA GLU A 434 33.60 19.74 -19.75
C GLU A 434 33.31 18.26 -20.03
N GLU A 435 32.87 17.51 -19.02
CA GLU A 435 32.38 16.12 -19.16
C GLU A 435 30.99 16.03 -19.81
N PHE A 436 30.20 17.11 -19.72
CA PHE A 436 28.90 17.20 -20.40
C PHE A 436 29.10 17.13 -21.91
N ASP A 437 28.39 16.19 -22.56
CA ASP A 437 28.50 15.98 -24.00
C ASP A 437 27.95 17.19 -24.78
N ARG A 438 28.84 18.13 -25.08
CA ARG A 438 28.52 19.33 -25.85
C ARG A 438 28.03 18.99 -27.26
N ARG A 439 28.41 17.84 -27.84
CA ARG A 439 27.93 17.44 -29.16
C ARG A 439 26.49 17.00 -29.10
N TRP A 440 26.15 16.14 -28.14
CA TRP A 440 24.75 15.77 -27.89
C TRP A 440 23.88 17.02 -27.70
N TRP A 441 24.35 17.98 -26.89
CA TRP A 441 23.61 19.24 -26.67
C TRP A 441 23.39 20.06 -27.94
N MET A 442 24.44 20.25 -28.74
CA MET A 442 24.36 21.02 -29.99
C MET A 442 23.49 20.32 -31.04
N GLU A 443 23.48 18.98 -31.07
CA GLU A 443 22.59 18.19 -31.92
C GLU A 443 21.13 18.39 -31.51
N GLN A 444 20.81 18.31 -30.21
CA GLN A 444 19.46 18.54 -29.71
C GLN A 444 18.98 19.99 -29.91
N ALA A 445 19.86 20.97 -29.67
CA ALA A 445 19.58 22.38 -29.93
C ALA A 445 19.36 22.67 -31.43
N GLY A 446 20.00 21.90 -32.32
CA GLY A 446 19.81 21.99 -33.77
C GLY A 446 18.42 21.58 -34.27
N HIS A 447 17.63 20.90 -33.44
CA HIS A 447 16.26 20.49 -33.76
C HIS A 447 15.20 21.53 -33.39
N TRP A 448 15.59 22.70 -32.87
CA TRP A 448 14.66 23.71 -32.39
C TRP A 448 14.93 25.10 -32.97
N GLN A 449 13.86 25.87 -33.18
CA GLN A 449 13.93 27.25 -33.64
C GLN A 449 13.74 28.21 -32.46
N GLY A 450 14.84 28.67 -31.86
CA GLY A 450 14.86 29.70 -30.81
C GLY A 450 16.23 29.82 -30.12
N ILE A 451 16.32 30.52 -28.98
CA ILE A 451 17.53 30.56 -28.12
C ILE A 451 17.27 29.80 -26.81
N PHE A 452 18.06 28.76 -26.57
CA PHE A 452 17.98 27.93 -25.38
C PHE A 452 19.34 28.00 -24.69
N GLY A 453 19.37 28.55 -23.48
CA GLY A 453 20.58 28.74 -22.70
C GLY A 453 20.63 27.82 -21.49
N ILE A 454 21.78 27.19 -21.25
CA ILE A 454 22.11 26.60 -19.95
C ILE A 454 22.91 27.63 -19.17
N THR A 455 22.42 27.99 -17.99
CA THR A 455 23.16 28.83 -17.05
C THR A 455 23.48 28.02 -15.80
N LEU A 456 24.77 27.84 -15.50
CA LEU A 456 25.24 27.23 -14.25
C LEU A 456 25.32 28.32 -13.18
N THR A 457 24.50 28.23 -12.13
CA THR A 457 24.48 29.23 -11.03
C THR A 457 25.07 28.68 -9.75
#